data_AF-A0A1Q9QYV8-F1
#
_entry.id   AF-A0A1Q9QYV8-F1
#
_cell.length_a   1.000
_cell.length_b   1.000
_cell.length_c   1.000
_cell.angle_alpha   90.00
_cell.angle_beta   90.00
_cell.angle_gamma   90.00
#
_symmetry.space_group_name_H-M   'P 1'
#
loop_
_entity.id
_entity.type
_entity.pdbx_description
1 polymer ?
#
loop_
_entity_poly.entity_id
_entity_poly.type
_entity_poly.pdbx_seq_one_letter_code
_entity_poly.pdbx_strand_id
1 'polypeptide(L)'
;MGLLLQHRHQHAGLEKAGRHRGMHLPDPQPRHQHPHQPERPGGIRPRPAQPVVLHHNRYARERYREYLEGYEAACLEFRQARGMSEKSWQEAVLASTTSLEYMGGREHLREMVTARGFTLD
;
A
#
# COMPACT_ATOMS: atom_id res chain seq x y z
N MET A 1 -30.44 -31.43 -60.61
CA MET A 1 -31.35 -31.21 -61.74
C MET A 1 -32.16 -29.93 -61.45
N GLY A 2 -31.92 -28.85 -62.24
CA GLY A 2 -32.72 -27.60 -62.33
C GLY A 2 -32.60 -26.62 -61.15
N LEU A 3 -31.93 -25.44 -61.24
CA LEU A 3 -32.36 -24.15 -61.85
C LEU A 3 -33.73 -23.66 -61.33
N LEU A 4 -34.03 -22.40 -60.99
CA LEU A 4 -33.36 -21.09 -61.00
C LEU A 4 -34.43 -20.09 -60.48
N LEU A 5 -34.08 -19.04 -59.74
CA LEU A 5 -34.47 -17.66 -60.11
C LEU A 5 -33.77 -16.61 -59.23
N GLN A 6 -33.12 -15.67 -59.91
CA GLN A 6 -32.47 -14.46 -59.41
C GLN A 6 -33.43 -13.26 -59.45
N HIS A 7 -33.19 -12.24 -58.63
CA HIS A 7 -33.04 -10.80 -58.97
C HIS A 7 -33.14 -9.97 -57.67
N ARG A 8 -32.06 -9.45 -57.08
CA ARG A 8 -31.24 -8.26 -57.42
C ARG A 8 -32.01 -6.93 -57.39
N HIS A 9 -31.79 -6.08 -56.37
CA HIS A 9 -31.46 -4.66 -56.54
C HIS A 9 -30.72 -4.08 -55.32
N GLN A 10 -29.77 -3.19 -55.63
CA GLN A 10 -28.74 -2.60 -54.78
C GLN A 10 -29.13 -1.22 -54.22
N HIS A 11 -28.28 -0.71 -53.32
CA HIS A 11 -27.89 0.68 -52.99
C HIS A 11 -28.10 1.01 -51.50
N ALA A 12 -27.05 1.11 -50.66
CA ALA A 12 -25.93 2.08 -50.59
C ALA A 12 -26.24 3.30 -49.68
N GLY A 13 -25.33 3.59 -48.74
CA GLY A 13 -25.34 4.73 -47.80
C GLY A 13 -25.10 4.25 -46.36
N LEU A 14 -23.87 4.05 -45.89
CA LEU A 14 -22.85 5.04 -45.49
C LEU A 14 -23.40 6.11 -44.52
N GLU A 15 -23.18 5.92 -43.21
CA GLU A 15 -22.44 6.86 -42.34
C GLU A 15 -22.62 6.60 -40.82
N LYS A 16 -21.52 6.90 -40.10
CA LYS A 16 -21.33 7.21 -38.67
C LYS A 16 -21.38 6.07 -37.64
N ALA A 17 -20.22 5.79 -37.05
CA ALA A 17 -19.85 6.39 -35.75
C ALA A 17 -18.58 5.72 -35.21
N GLY A 18 -17.59 6.53 -34.86
CA GLY A 18 -16.34 6.08 -34.26
C GLY A 18 -16.58 5.32 -32.97
N ARG A 19 -16.10 4.07 -32.89
CA ARG A 19 -15.98 3.36 -31.63
C ARG A 19 -14.73 3.84 -30.92
N HIS A 20 -14.92 4.72 -29.94
CA HIS A 20 -13.98 4.88 -28.85
C HIS A 20 -13.74 3.50 -28.23
N ARG A 21 -12.50 3.00 -28.37
CA ARG A 21 -12.03 1.81 -27.68
C ARG A 21 -11.95 2.17 -26.20
N GLY A 22 -13.04 1.96 -25.47
CA GLY A 22 -13.10 2.16 -24.02
C GLY A 22 -12.02 1.31 -23.36
N MET A 23 -11.24 1.92 -22.48
CA MET A 23 -10.38 1.18 -21.55
C MET A 23 -11.28 0.26 -20.74
N HIS A 24 -11.19 -1.04 -21.02
CA HIS A 24 -11.77 -2.06 -20.18
C HIS A 24 -10.95 -2.09 -18.88
N LEU A 25 -11.42 -1.37 -17.86
CA LEU A 25 -10.91 -1.54 -16.51
C LEU A 25 -11.31 -2.96 -16.07
N PRO A 26 -10.38 -3.82 -15.64
CA PRO A 26 -10.72 -5.15 -15.18
C PRO A 26 -11.71 -5.05 -14.02
N ASP A 27 -12.65 -6.01 -13.95
CA ASP A 27 -13.62 -6.09 -12.86
C ASP A 27 -12.90 -5.99 -11.50
N PRO A 28 -13.43 -5.21 -10.54
CA PRO A 28 -12.83 -5.11 -9.22
C PRO A 28 -12.76 -6.50 -8.61
N GLN A 29 -11.55 -6.96 -8.29
CA GLN A 29 -11.36 -8.25 -7.65
C GLN A 29 -12.19 -8.32 -6.35
N PRO A 30 -12.80 -9.48 -6.05
CA PRO A 30 -13.61 -9.64 -4.86
C PRO A 30 -12.79 -9.27 -3.63
N ARG A 31 -13.33 -8.40 -2.78
CA ARG A 31 -12.69 -8.01 -1.53
C ARG A 31 -12.42 -9.28 -0.72
N HIS A 32 -11.15 -9.67 -0.59
CA HIS A 32 -10.74 -10.72 0.33
C HIS A 32 -11.13 -10.29 1.75
N GLN A 33 -12.25 -10.84 2.26
CA GLN A 33 -12.63 -10.68 3.65
C GLN A 33 -11.70 -11.59 4.47
N HIS A 34 -10.71 -11.01 5.13
CA HIS A 34 -9.93 -11.74 6.12
C HIS A 34 -10.82 -12.00 7.34
N PRO A 35 -10.96 -13.26 7.80
CA PRO A 35 -11.78 -13.58 8.96
C PRO A 35 -11.26 -12.86 10.21
N HIS A 36 -12.15 -12.15 10.90
CA HIS A 36 -11.84 -11.45 12.14
C HIS A 36 -11.59 -12.49 13.26
N GLN A 37 -10.35 -12.62 13.73
CA GLN A 37 -10.02 -13.44 14.90
C GLN A 37 -10.27 -12.65 16.19
N PRO A 38 -11.27 -13.02 17.02
CA PRO A 38 -11.77 -12.16 18.10
C PRO A 38 -10.90 -12.09 19.36
N GLU A 39 -9.83 -12.88 19.48
CA GLU A 39 -9.12 -13.05 20.77
C GLU A 39 -7.60 -12.81 20.71
N ARG A 40 -7.16 -11.74 20.05
CA ARG A 40 -5.83 -11.19 20.32
C ARG A 40 -5.99 -9.82 20.95
N PRO A 41 -6.20 -9.71 22.28
CA PRO A 41 -6.27 -8.41 22.94
C PRO A 41 -4.98 -7.65 22.66
N GLY A 42 -5.01 -6.68 21.76
CA GLY A 42 -3.82 -5.94 21.34
C GLY A 42 -3.17 -5.29 22.55
N GLY A 43 -1.92 -5.65 22.83
CA GLY A 43 -1.18 -5.02 23.92
C GLY A 43 -0.85 -3.57 23.59
N ILE A 44 -0.65 -2.75 24.63
CA ILE A 44 -0.11 -1.41 24.46
C ILE A 44 1.33 -1.56 23.96
N ARG A 45 1.59 -1.10 22.73
CA ARG A 45 2.94 -1.10 22.18
C ARG A 45 3.79 -0.07 22.92
N PRO A 46 5.03 -0.39 23.30
CA PRO A 46 5.93 0.59 23.88
C PRO A 46 6.13 1.77 22.91
N ARG A 47 6.43 2.93 23.49
CA ARG A 47 6.74 4.17 22.78
C ARG A 47 8.11 4.67 23.27
N PRO A 48 8.87 5.38 22.42
CA PRO A 48 10.10 6.02 22.88
C PRO A 48 9.80 6.95 24.07
N ALA A 49 10.76 7.07 24.98
CA ALA A 49 10.66 8.02 26.09
C ALA A 49 10.44 9.44 25.54
N GLN A 50 9.67 10.27 26.25
CA GLN A 50 9.31 11.61 25.78
C GLN A 50 10.53 12.45 25.34
N PRO A 51 11.68 12.45 26.05
CA PRO A 51 12.86 13.22 25.63
C PRO A 51 13.50 12.78 24.29
N VAL A 52 13.15 11.58 23.78
CA VAL A 52 13.55 11.10 22.45
C VAL A 52 12.76 11.79 21.34
N VAL A 53 11.51 12.18 21.61
CA VAL A 53 10.58 12.72 20.62
C VAL A 53 10.40 14.24 20.78
N LEU A 54 10.29 14.70 22.02
CA LEU A 54 10.09 16.10 22.36
C LEU A 54 11.44 16.83 22.41
N HIS A 55 11.60 17.80 21.52
CA HIS A 55 12.76 18.69 21.50
C HIS A 55 12.30 20.12 21.79
N HIS A 56 13.04 20.83 22.65
CA HIS A 56 12.77 22.24 22.94
C HIS A 56 13.76 23.13 22.20
N ASN A 57 13.23 24.10 21.44
CA ASN A 57 13.95 25.12 20.66
C ASN A 57 14.83 24.58 19.51
N ARG A 58 15.62 23.52 19.75
CA ARG A 58 16.53 22.91 18.78
C ARG A 58 16.50 21.39 18.87
N TYR A 59 16.70 20.76 17.72
CA TYR A 59 16.82 19.32 17.62
C TYR A 59 18.06 18.82 18.38
N ALA A 60 17.85 17.92 19.34
CA ALA A 60 18.92 17.37 20.17
C ALA A 60 19.41 16.04 19.57
N ARG A 61 20.29 16.13 18.57
CA ARG A 61 20.69 15.02 17.69
C ARG A 61 21.10 13.74 18.43
N GLU A 62 21.81 13.84 19.54
CA GLU A 62 22.41 12.68 20.22
C GLU A 62 21.66 12.24 21.48
N ARG A 63 20.64 13.00 21.92
CA ARG A 63 19.93 12.74 23.18
C ARG A 63 19.25 11.37 23.22
N TYR A 64 18.81 10.88 22.06
CA TYR A 64 18.15 9.58 21.96
C TYR A 64 19.02 8.42 22.47
N ARG A 65 20.35 8.54 22.42
CA ARG A 65 21.28 7.46 22.80
C ARG A 65 21.14 7.06 24.26
N GLU A 66 20.82 8.02 25.14
CA GLU A 66 20.58 7.78 26.57
C GLU A 66 19.34 6.91 26.84
N TYR A 67 18.41 6.83 25.88
CA TYR A 67 17.13 6.13 26.03
C TYR A 67 16.97 4.91 25.12
N LEU A 68 17.91 4.71 24.18
CA LEU A 68 17.78 3.71 23.13
C LEU A 68 17.74 2.29 23.70
N GLU A 69 18.67 1.95 24.59
CA GLU A 69 18.75 0.61 25.19
C GLU A 69 17.47 0.22 25.92
N GLY A 70 16.92 1.13 26.74
CA GLY A 70 15.66 0.88 27.44
C GLY A 70 14.47 0.69 26.51
N TYR A 71 14.42 1.44 25.41
CA TYR A 71 13.36 1.30 24.42
C TYR A 71 13.48 0.00 23.60
N GLU A 72 14.70 -0.41 23.26
CA GLU A 72 14.98 -1.69 22.60
C GLU A 72 14.54 -2.87 23.47
N ALA A 73 14.89 -2.86 24.76
CA ALA A 73 14.46 -3.89 25.72
C ALA A 73 12.93 -3.98 25.85
N ALA A 74 12.25 -2.83 26.00
CA ALA A 74 10.79 -2.79 26.08
C ALA A 74 10.11 -3.32 24.80
N CYS A 75 10.69 -3.04 23.64
CA CYS A 75 10.20 -3.56 22.36
C CYS A 75 10.39 -5.08 22.25
N LEU A 76 11.53 -5.61 22.69
CA LEU A 76 11.80 -7.04 22.67
C LEU A 76 10.86 -7.79 23.62
N GLU A 77 10.69 -7.32 24.86
CA GLU A 77 9.78 -7.89 25.85
C GLU A 77 8.35 -7.94 25.30
N PHE A 78 7.87 -6.83 24.70
CA PHE A 78 6.55 -6.78 24.08
C PHE A 78 6.37 -7.84 22.99
N ARG A 79 7.40 -8.08 22.17
CA ARG A 79 7.35 -9.07 21.07
C ARG A 79 7.35 -10.49 21.61
N GLN A 80 8.21 -10.79 22.58
CA GLN A 80 8.30 -12.10 23.22
C GLN A 80 6.99 -12.47 23.92
N ALA A 81 6.42 -11.54 24.71
CA ALA A 81 5.13 -11.72 25.37
C ALA A 81 3.97 -12.00 24.41
N ARG A 82 4.16 -11.77 23.10
CA ARG A 82 3.15 -11.91 22.05
C ARG A 82 3.49 -12.98 21.02
N GLY A 83 4.53 -13.78 21.25
CA GLY A 83 4.98 -14.81 20.30
C GLY A 83 5.33 -14.23 18.93
N MET A 84 5.77 -12.97 18.88
CA MET A 84 6.24 -12.32 17.67
C MET A 84 7.69 -12.70 17.40
N SER A 85 8.17 -12.41 16.18
CA SER A 85 9.60 -12.55 15.87
C SER A 85 10.45 -11.74 16.84
N GLU A 86 11.49 -12.39 17.37
CA GLU A 86 12.51 -11.78 18.21
C GLU A 86 13.37 -10.84 17.36
N LYS A 87 12.96 -9.58 17.31
CA LYS A 87 13.65 -8.51 16.62
C LYS A 87 13.73 -7.32 17.56
N SER A 88 14.87 -6.65 17.55
CA SER A 88 14.98 -5.30 18.10
C SER A 88 14.02 -4.36 17.36
N TRP A 89 13.71 -3.22 17.97
CA TRP A 89 12.95 -2.17 17.30
C TRP A 89 13.66 -1.70 16.03
N GLN A 90 14.98 -1.45 16.10
CA GLN A 90 15.76 -1.04 14.93
C GLN A 90 15.70 -2.08 13.80
N GLU A 91 15.84 -3.36 14.09
CA GLU A 91 15.75 -4.44 13.10
C GLU A 91 14.35 -4.55 12.49
N ALA A 92 13.30 -4.38 13.32
CA ALA A 92 11.93 -4.39 12.85
C ALA A 92 11.64 -3.20 11.91
N VAL A 93 12.15 -2.01 12.23
CA VAL A 93 12.04 -0.83 11.36
C VAL A 93 12.82 -1.04 10.08
N LEU A 94 14.08 -1.47 10.15
CA LEU A 94 14.91 -1.68 8.97
C LEU A 94 14.25 -2.66 8.00
N ALA A 95 13.77 -3.81 8.50
CA ALA A 95 13.08 -4.80 7.69
C ALA A 95 11.79 -4.25 7.03
N SER A 96 11.11 -3.31 7.67
CA SER A 96 9.92 -2.64 7.11
C SER A 96 10.27 -1.57 6.07
N THR A 97 11.49 -1.04 6.06
CA THR A 97 11.86 0.05 5.14
C THR A 97 12.59 -0.42 3.89
N THR A 98 13.19 -1.62 3.89
CA THR A 98 14.09 -2.05 2.81
C THR A 98 13.50 -3.08 1.86
N SER A 99 12.35 -3.68 2.17
CA SER A 99 11.72 -4.65 1.27
C SER A 99 10.77 -3.95 0.29
N LEU A 100 11.04 -4.08 -1.01
CA LEU A 100 10.13 -3.67 -2.08
C LEU A 100 8.77 -4.36 -1.96
N GLU A 101 8.75 -5.64 -1.55
CA GLU A 101 7.51 -6.36 -1.27
C GLU A 101 6.71 -5.70 -0.13
N TYR A 102 7.41 -5.12 0.85
CA TYR A 102 6.78 -4.37 1.94
C TYR A 102 6.33 -2.96 1.53
N MET A 103 6.88 -2.39 0.44
CA MET A 103 6.43 -1.10 -0.08
C MET A 103 4.97 -1.17 -0.55
N GLY A 104 4.50 -2.33 -1.02
CA GLY A 104 3.08 -2.60 -1.25
C GLY A 104 2.43 -1.57 -2.17
N GLY A 105 3.09 -1.19 -3.26
CA GLY A 105 2.61 -0.17 -4.19
C GLY A 105 3.05 1.26 -3.87
N ARG A 106 3.66 1.52 -2.69
CA ARG A 106 4.12 2.87 -2.30
C ARG A 106 5.32 3.34 -3.13
N GLU A 107 5.99 2.47 -3.86
CA GLU A 107 6.97 2.82 -4.89
C GLU A 107 6.35 3.69 -5.99
N HIS A 108 5.05 3.54 -6.26
CA HIS A 108 4.28 4.34 -7.20
C HIS A 108 3.63 5.58 -6.56
N LEU A 109 3.88 5.86 -5.27
CA LEU A 109 3.18 6.93 -4.54
C LEU A 109 3.36 8.28 -5.22
N ARG A 110 4.56 8.58 -5.70
CA ARG A 110 4.87 9.81 -6.45
C ARG A 110 3.97 9.95 -7.68
N GLU A 111 3.93 8.93 -8.54
CA GLU A 111 3.13 8.92 -9.75
C GLU A 111 1.63 9.07 -9.44
N MET A 112 1.15 8.36 -8.42
CA MET A 112 -0.24 8.40 -7.98
C MET A 112 -0.69 9.76 -7.44
N VAL A 113 0.18 10.49 -6.72
CA VAL A 113 -0.16 11.83 -6.20
C VAL A 113 -0.03 12.89 -7.28
N THR A 114 0.97 12.80 -8.16
CA THR A 114 1.12 13.72 -9.29
C THR A 114 0.00 13.57 -10.30
N ALA A 115 -0.45 12.34 -10.61
CA ALA A 115 -1.62 12.11 -11.46
C ALA A 115 -2.93 12.70 -10.88
N ARG A 116 -2.97 12.98 -9.57
CA ARG A 116 -4.08 13.66 -8.90
C ARG A 116 -3.91 15.18 -8.80
N GLY A 117 -2.86 15.73 -9.41
CA GLY A 117 -2.61 17.18 -9.43
C GLY A 117 -1.81 17.71 -8.24
N PHE A 118 -1.24 16.84 -7.39
CA PHE A 118 -0.31 17.28 -6.34
C PHE A 118 1.10 17.45 -6.91
N THR A 119 1.69 18.61 -6.65
CA THR A 119 3.04 18.98 -7.11
C THR A 119 4.08 18.69 -6.03
N LEU A 120 5.34 18.61 -6.46
CA LEU A 120 6.51 18.43 -5.59
C LEU A 120 7.40 19.65 -5.81
N ASP A 121 7.08 20.69 -5.06
CA ASP A 121 7.71 22.01 -5.15
C ASP A 121 9.07 22.00 -4.43
#